data_AF-A0A0D2KFJ5-F1
#
_entry.id   AF-A0A0D2KFJ5-F1
#
_cell.length_a   1.000
_cell.length_b   1.000
_cell.length_c   1.000
_cell.angle_alpha   90.00
_cell.angle_beta   90.00
_cell.angle_gamma   90.00
#
_symmetry.space_group_name_H-M   'P 1'
#
loop_
_entity.id
_entity.type
_entity.pdbx_description
1 polymer ?
#
loop_
_entity_poly.entity_id
_entity_poly.type
_entity_poly.pdbx_seq_one_letter_code
_entity_poly.pdbx_strand_id
1 'polypeptide(L)'
;MPPSTPNLTGSSDPAATPYGNHTSFAWEAMPDWGGAKSIIYRSADGKVVAAAAKESGTGTLTYPCDEFFYVTAGWIKLNIHGGETFTLKTGDFVYLKKGTTVDFEFGDDFTNAAVFINDERITLM
;
A
#
# COMPACT_ATOMS: atom_id res chain seq x y z
N MET A 1 20.42 11.41 -2.06
CA MET A 1 19.33 10.87 -2.91
C MET A 1 18.65 12.02 -3.62
N PRO A 2 18.25 11.89 -4.89
CA PRO A 2 17.44 12.92 -5.53
C PRO A 2 16.11 13.10 -4.78
N PRO A 3 15.61 14.34 -4.65
CA PRO A 3 14.34 14.60 -3.98
C PRO A 3 13.20 13.89 -4.71
N SER A 4 12.26 13.34 -3.96
CA SER A 4 10.98 12.88 -4.49
C SER A 4 9.99 14.05 -4.54
N THR A 5 9.05 13.98 -5.46
CA THR A 5 7.94 14.93 -5.57
C THR A 5 6.65 14.14 -5.37
N PRO A 6 5.92 14.29 -4.26
CA PRO A 6 4.60 13.71 -4.09
C PRO A 6 3.49 14.63 -4.63
N ASN A 7 2.29 14.10 -4.81
CA ASN A 7 1.08 14.87 -5.10
C ASN A 7 -0.03 14.45 -4.14
N LEU A 8 -0.05 15.10 -2.98
CA LEU A 8 -0.92 14.73 -1.86
C LEU A 8 -2.30 15.42 -1.91
N THR A 9 -2.51 16.32 -2.86
CA THR A 9 -3.75 17.10 -3.02
C THR A 9 -4.56 16.69 -4.24
N GLY A 10 -3.99 15.88 -5.13
CA GLY A 10 -4.64 15.45 -6.35
C GLY A 10 -4.72 16.55 -7.40
N SER A 11 -3.77 17.49 -7.34
CA SER A 11 -3.68 18.57 -8.33
C SER A 11 -3.58 17.98 -9.74
N SER A 12 -4.35 18.56 -10.67
CA SER A 12 -4.29 18.25 -12.09
C SER A 12 -3.22 19.03 -12.84
N ASP A 13 -2.44 19.88 -12.15
CA ASP A 13 -1.30 20.59 -12.73
C ASP A 13 -0.23 19.57 -13.16
N PRO A 14 0.20 19.53 -14.44
CA PRO A 14 1.27 18.66 -14.89
C PRO A 14 2.59 18.81 -14.10
N ALA A 15 2.87 20.00 -13.56
CA ALA A 15 4.04 20.24 -12.71
C ALA A 15 3.96 19.52 -11.35
N ALA A 16 2.77 19.11 -10.93
CA ALA A 16 2.52 18.32 -9.73
C ALA A 16 2.54 16.80 -10.01
N THR A 17 3.13 16.34 -11.12
CA THR A 17 3.26 14.90 -11.40
C THR A 17 4.16 14.25 -10.33
N PRO A 18 3.70 13.23 -9.60
CA PRO A 18 4.51 12.61 -8.57
C PRO A 18 5.57 11.66 -9.17
N TYR A 19 6.82 11.76 -8.71
CA TYR A 19 7.91 10.86 -9.11
C TYR A 19 9.03 10.82 -8.06
N GLY A 20 9.80 9.73 -8.02
CA GLY A 20 10.91 9.56 -7.08
C GLY A 20 11.30 8.10 -6.88
N ASN A 21 12.35 7.86 -6.10
CA ASN A 21 12.67 6.52 -5.62
C ASN A 21 11.71 6.15 -4.48
N HIS A 22 11.24 4.91 -4.40
CA HIS A 22 10.33 4.47 -3.33
C HIS A 22 10.90 4.69 -1.91
N THR A 23 12.22 4.76 -1.76
CA THR A 23 12.88 5.06 -0.48
C THR A 23 13.06 6.55 -0.17
N SER A 24 12.75 7.46 -1.10
CA SER A 24 13.03 8.89 -0.95
C SER A 24 11.80 9.75 -0.66
N PHE A 25 10.61 9.17 -0.55
CA PHE A 25 9.39 9.86 -0.09
C PHE A 25 9.34 9.94 1.44
N ALA A 26 8.47 10.80 1.97
CA ALA A 26 8.25 10.91 3.41
C ALA A 26 7.56 9.66 3.94
N TRP A 27 8.12 9.06 5.00
CA TRP A 27 7.57 7.88 5.66
C TRP A 27 6.95 8.26 7.00
N GLU A 28 5.75 7.76 7.24
CA GLU A 28 4.99 7.92 8.47
C GLU A 28 4.88 6.55 9.15
N ALA A 29 5.01 6.53 10.49
CA ALA A 29 4.92 5.29 11.25
C ALA A 29 3.52 4.67 11.14
N MET A 30 3.48 3.34 11.03
CA MET A 30 2.28 2.52 11.01
C MET A 30 2.40 1.44 12.09
N PRO A 31 2.26 1.82 13.38
CA PRO A 31 2.62 0.95 14.51
C PRO A 31 1.76 -0.31 14.59
N ASP A 32 0.49 -0.23 14.18
CA ASP A 32 -0.43 -1.37 14.16
C ASP A 32 0.03 -2.51 13.23
N TRP A 33 0.93 -2.21 12.29
CA TRP A 33 1.50 -3.14 11.32
C TRP A 33 3.03 -3.28 11.47
N GLY A 34 3.57 -2.84 12.62
CA GLY A 34 5.00 -2.96 12.92
C GLY A 34 5.91 -2.27 11.92
N GLY A 35 5.45 -1.20 11.26
CA GLY A 35 6.15 -0.65 10.11
C GLY A 35 5.83 0.81 9.80
N ALA A 36 5.79 1.15 8.52
CA ALA A 36 5.63 2.52 8.05
C ALA A 36 5.00 2.57 6.66
N LYS A 37 4.38 3.70 6.31
CA LYS A 37 3.81 3.96 5.00
C LYS A 37 4.37 5.25 4.40
N SER A 38 4.29 5.37 3.09
CA SER A 38 4.65 6.58 2.36
C SER A 38 3.64 6.85 1.26
N ILE A 39 2.88 7.94 1.37
CA ILE A 39 1.90 8.33 0.35
C ILE A 39 2.59 9.12 -0.75
N ILE A 40 2.43 8.66 -1.99
CA ILE A 40 3.02 9.27 -3.18
C ILE A 40 1.99 10.13 -3.90
N TYR A 41 0.75 9.63 -3.96
CA TYR A 41 -0.38 10.31 -4.60
C TYR A 41 -1.65 10.16 -3.78
N ARG A 42 -2.44 11.23 -3.73
CA ARG A 42 -3.84 11.20 -3.28
C ARG A 42 -4.65 12.02 -4.26
N SER A 43 -5.71 11.43 -4.80
CA SER A 43 -6.71 12.13 -5.63
C SER A 43 -7.41 13.26 -4.86
N ALA A 44 -7.96 14.24 -5.59
CA ALA A 44 -8.56 15.43 -5.00
C ALA A 44 -9.77 15.10 -4.10
N ASP A 45 -10.58 14.12 -4.50
CA ASP A 45 -11.68 13.58 -3.69
C ASP A 45 -11.18 12.61 -2.60
N GLY A 46 -9.94 12.12 -2.73
CA GLY A 46 -9.30 11.18 -1.83
C GLY A 46 -9.78 9.74 -1.98
N LYS A 47 -10.43 9.41 -3.10
CA LYS A 47 -10.96 8.08 -3.43
C LYS A 47 -9.91 7.12 -3.98
N VAL A 48 -8.80 7.67 -4.46
CA VAL A 48 -7.61 6.96 -4.92
C VAL A 48 -6.39 7.43 -4.13
N VAL A 49 -5.62 6.49 -3.62
CA VAL A 49 -4.34 6.73 -2.94
C VAL A 49 -3.29 5.76 -3.48
N ALA A 50 -2.14 6.26 -3.94
CA ALA A 50 -0.99 5.43 -4.24
C ALA A 50 0.08 5.62 -3.15
N ALA A 51 0.60 4.53 -2.62
CA ALA A 51 1.52 4.52 -1.50
C ALA A 51 2.54 3.38 -1.60
N ALA A 52 3.54 3.43 -0.73
CA ALA A 52 4.38 2.30 -0.38
C ALA A 52 4.18 1.96 1.10
N ALA A 53 4.34 0.69 1.46
CA ALA A 53 4.26 0.23 2.84
C ALA A 53 5.42 -0.72 3.16
N LYS A 54 5.87 -0.64 4.41
CA LYS A 54 6.75 -1.59 5.09
C LYS A 54 5.98 -2.13 6.27
N GLU A 55 5.89 -3.43 6.39
CA GLU A 55 5.04 -4.11 7.36
C GLU A 55 5.77 -5.33 7.90
N SER A 56 5.51 -5.68 9.16
CA SER A 56 6.14 -6.82 9.81
C SER A 56 5.18 -7.55 10.74
N GLY A 57 5.52 -8.78 11.10
CA GLY A 57 4.72 -9.60 12.02
C GLY A 57 3.53 -10.24 11.32
N THR A 58 2.37 -10.20 11.98
CA THR A 58 1.14 -10.86 11.52
C THR A 58 -0.07 -9.98 11.83
N GLY A 59 -1.11 -10.06 11.03
CA GLY A 59 -2.36 -9.33 11.28
C GLY A 59 -3.53 -9.87 10.49
N THR A 60 -4.74 -9.43 10.83
CA THR A 60 -5.95 -9.75 10.07
C THR A 60 -6.62 -8.45 9.66
N LEU A 61 -6.96 -8.31 8.37
CA LEU A 61 -7.70 -7.16 7.85
C LEU A 61 -8.90 -7.61 7.05
N THR A 62 -10.03 -6.96 7.27
CA THR A 62 -11.11 -6.93 6.28
C THR A 62 -10.97 -5.65 5.48
N TYR A 63 -10.72 -5.77 4.18
CA TYR A 63 -10.38 -4.66 3.31
C TYR A 63 -11.50 -3.60 3.28
N PRO A 64 -11.24 -2.35 3.71
CA PRO A 64 -12.25 -1.28 3.70
C PRO A 64 -12.40 -0.63 2.31
N CYS A 65 -11.50 -0.95 1.39
CA CYS A 65 -11.41 -0.46 0.02
C CYS A 65 -10.78 -1.53 -0.86
N ASP A 66 -10.81 -1.35 -2.17
CA ASP A 66 -10.03 -2.17 -3.08
C ASP A 66 -8.55 -1.80 -2.95
N GLU A 67 -7.66 -2.78 -3.05
CA GLU A 67 -6.21 -2.59 -3.10
C GLU A 67 -5.61 -3.38 -4.26
N PHE A 68 -4.86 -2.71 -5.13
CA PHE A 68 -3.88 -3.33 -5.99
C PHE A 68 -2.51 -3.22 -5.34
N PHE A 69 -1.84 -4.33 -5.08
CA PHE A 69 -0.54 -4.36 -4.41
C PHE A 69 0.50 -5.10 -5.28
N TYR A 70 1.73 -4.60 -5.30
CA TYR A 70 2.92 -5.21 -5.91
C TYR A 70 4.08 -5.33 -4.90
N VAL A 71 4.65 -6.53 -4.74
CA VAL A 71 5.77 -6.76 -3.80
C VAL A 71 7.06 -6.17 -4.39
N THR A 72 7.69 -5.26 -3.65
CA THR A 72 8.97 -4.66 -4.05
C THR A 72 10.17 -5.29 -3.34
N ALA A 73 9.98 -5.86 -2.14
CA ALA A 73 11.01 -6.56 -1.37
C ALA A 73 10.39 -7.55 -0.38
N GLY A 74 11.16 -8.55 0.04
CA GLY A 74 10.73 -9.57 0.99
C GLY A 74 9.65 -10.51 0.45
N TRP A 75 8.81 -11.01 1.34
CA TRP A 75 7.66 -11.85 1.02
C TRP A 75 6.50 -11.59 1.98
N ILE A 76 5.29 -11.94 1.54
CA ILE A 76 4.08 -11.92 2.36
C ILE A 76 3.27 -13.18 2.08
N LYS A 77 2.78 -13.83 3.12
CA LYS A 77 1.83 -14.93 3.01
C LYS A 77 0.45 -14.41 3.37
N LEU A 78 -0.51 -14.67 2.48
CA LEU A 78 -1.89 -14.27 2.59
C LEU A 78 -2.74 -15.53 2.76
N ASN A 79 -3.57 -15.54 3.80
CA ASN A 79 -4.64 -16.52 3.97
C ASN A 79 -5.98 -15.84 3.71
N ILE A 80 -6.56 -16.05 2.52
CA ILE A 80 -7.85 -15.45 2.17
C ILE A 80 -8.97 -16.23 2.86
N HIS A 81 -9.77 -15.56 3.69
CA HIS A 81 -10.90 -16.21 4.35
C HIS A 81 -11.93 -16.67 3.32
N GLY A 82 -12.19 -17.97 3.26
CA GLY A 82 -13.05 -18.59 2.25
C GLY A 82 -12.38 -18.79 0.88
N GLY A 83 -11.07 -18.61 0.78
CA GLY A 83 -10.28 -18.78 -0.44
C GLY A 83 -9.01 -19.59 -0.23
N GLU A 84 -7.99 -19.30 -1.04
CA GLU A 84 -6.68 -19.96 -0.97
C GLU A 84 -5.71 -19.25 -0.03
N THR A 85 -4.71 -20.00 0.43
CA THR A 85 -3.50 -19.46 1.04
C THR A 85 -2.38 -19.47 0.01
N PHE A 86 -1.69 -18.34 -0.16
CA PHE A 86 -0.55 -18.22 -1.06
C PHE A 86 0.49 -17.25 -0.52
N THR A 87 1.72 -17.36 -1.04
CA THR A 87 2.83 -16.49 -0.70
C THR A 87 3.24 -15.70 -1.93
N LEU A 88 3.32 -14.38 -1.77
CA LEU A 88 3.82 -13.45 -2.76
C LEU A 88 5.24 -13.02 -2.38
N LYS A 89 6.10 -12.87 -3.37
CA LYS A 89 7.49 -12.39 -3.25
C LYS A 89 7.74 -11.27 -4.26
N THR A 90 8.91 -10.65 -4.19
CA THR A 90 9.30 -9.58 -5.11
C THR A 90 8.93 -9.89 -6.57
N GLY A 91 8.19 -8.98 -7.20
CA GLY A 91 7.70 -9.13 -8.58
C GLY A 91 6.27 -9.62 -8.71
N ASP A 92 5.69 -10.16 -7.64
CA ASP A 92 4.30 -10.63 -7.64
C ASP A 92 3.31 -9.50 -7.35
N PHE A 93 2.09 -9.66 -7.86
CA PHE A 93 0.96 -8.75 -7.66
C PHE A 93 -0.24 -9.50 -7.08
N VAL A 94 -1.14 -8.75 -6.45
CA VAL A 94 -2.50 -9.21 -6.16
C VAL A 94 -3.46 -8.02 -6.15
N TYR A 95 -4.73 -8.34 -6.33
CA TYR A 95 -5.83 -7.40 -6.17
C TYR A 95 -6.77 -7.93 -5.10
N LEU A 96 -7.00 -7.14 -4.05
CA LEU A 96 -7.87 -7.48 -2.93
C LEU A 96 -9.07 -6.54 -2.97
N LYS A 97 -10.28 -7.11 -3.07
CA LYS A 97 -11.50 -6.30 -3.15
C LYS A 97 -11.93 -5.85 -1.76
N LYS A 98 -12.62 -4.72 -1.69
CA LYS A 98 -13.35 -4.30 -0.50
C LYS A 98 -14.21 -5.46 0.02
N GLY A 99 -14.10 -5.72 1.33
CA GLY A 99 -14.77 -6.81 2.03
C GLY A 99 -14.01 -8.14 2.05
N THR A 100 -12.89 -8.30 1.31
CA THR A 100 -12.03 -9.47 1.45
C THR A 100 -11.37 -9.45 2.83
N THR A 101 -11.50 -10.56 3.58
CA THR A 101 -10.79 -10.75 4.86
C THR A 101 -9.55 -11.61 4.65
N VAL A 102 -8.41 -11.16 5.16
CA VAL A 102 -7.10 -11.79 4.97
C VAL A 102 -6.36 -11.86 6.29
N ASP A 103 -5.75 -13.01 6.59
CA ASP A 103 -4.66 -13.09 7.58
C ASP A 103 -3.31 -12.97 6.87
N PHE A 104 -2.45 -12.13 7.40
CA PHE A 104 -1.13 -11.85 6.88
C PHE A 104 -0.03 -12.41 7.78
N GLU A 105 1.03 -12.89 7.14
CA GLU A 105 2.32 -13.15 7.75
C GLU A 105 3.38 -12.49 6.86
N PHE A 106 4.11 -11.53 7.43
CA PHE A 106 5.11 -10.75 6.71
C PHE A 106 6.51 -11.33 6.94
N GLY A 107 7.24 -11.54 5.86
CA GLY A 107 8.64 -11.90 5.89
C GLY A 107 9.55 -10.72 6.23
N ASP A 108 10.81 -11.04 6.53
CA ASP A 108 11.85 -10.03 6.74
C ASP A 108 11.93 -9.05 5.56
N ASP A 109 12.08 -7.77 5.89
CA ASP A 109 12.18 -6.65 4.94
C ASP A 109 11.02 -6.50 3.94
N PHE A 110 9.83 -7.05 4.25
CA PHE A 110 8.68 -6.92 3.38
C PHE A 110 8.35 -5.45 3.08
N THR A 111 8.29 -5.12 1.79
CA THR A 111 7.91 -3.80 1.29
C THR A 111 7.08 -3.96 0.04
N ASN A 112 6.02 -3.18 -0.09
CA ASN A 112 5.16 -3.14 -1.27
C ASN A 112 4.93 -1.72 -1.80
N ALA A 113 4.45 -1.65 -3.04
CA ALA A 113 3.76 -0.49 -3.59
C ALA A 113 2.29 -0.85 -3.81
N ALA A 114 1.38 0.03 -3.40
CA ALA A 114 -0.04 -0.22 -3.42
C ALA A 114 -0.84 0.97 -3.97
N VAL A 115 -1.97 0.66 -4.59
CA VAL A 115 -3.00 1.62 -4.98
C VAL A 115 -4.31 1.21 -4.32
N PHE A 116 -4.83 2.09 -3.47
CA PHE A 116 -6.10 1.95 -2.78
C PHE A 116 -7.19 2.71 -3.53
N ILE A 117 -8.36 2.08 -3.71
CA ILE A 117 -9.47 2.59 -4.53
C ILE A 117 -10.79 2.37 -3.79
N ASN A 118 -11.61 3.41 -3.67
CA ASN A 118 -12.91 3.32 -3.00
C ASN A 118 -13.89 4.35 -3.58
N ASP A 119 -15.18 4.15 -3.36
CA ASP A 119 -16.22 5.13 -3.72
C ASP A 119 -16.27 6.30 -2.73
N GLU A 120 -15.72 6.09 -1.54
CA GLU A 120 -15.62 7.05 -0.43
C GLU A 120 -14.15 7.46 -0.20
N ARG A 121 -13.95 8.55 0.55
CA ARG A 121 -12.61 9.02 0.89
C ARG A 121 -11.85 7.98 1.71
N ILE A 122 -10.63 7.65 1.29
CA ILE A 122 -9.77 6.68 1.96
C ILE A 122 -8.98 7.34 3.09
N THR A 123 -9.17 6.85 4.31
CA THR A 123 -8.31 7.14 5.46
C THR A 123 -7.34 5.97 5.66
N LEU A 124 -6.09 6.14 5.22
CA LEU A 124 -5.04 5.20 5.57
C LEU A 124 -4.66 5.48 7.03
N MET A 125 -5.00 4.59 7.96
CA MET A 125 -4.55 4.66 9.36
C MET A 125 -3.06 4.37 9.47
#